data_AF-A0A1Y2FBX6-F1
#
_entry.id   AF-A0A1Y2FBX6-F1
#
_cell.length_a   1.000
_cell.length_b   1.000
_cell.length_c   1.000
_cell.angle_alpha   90.00
_cell.angle_beta   90.00
_cell.angle_gamma   90.00
#
_symmetry.space_group_name_H-M   'P 1'
#
loop_
_entity.id
_entity.type
_entity.pdbx_description
1 polymer ?
#
loop_
_entity_poly.entity_id
_entity_poly.type
_entity_poly.pdbx_seq_one_letter_code
_entity_poly.pdbx_strand_id
1 'polypeptide(L)'
;MLKTGLNIRKKQSESAQIPQKRPSAFCDDSDDDENAPAPPSRPPRTTLVPQSSLRKIAVLAEDDVAYDYDGVYDSMKVHEQEAAKTKEQDKRERKPKYMQDLFHMAEVRKRDRLQAEDVKLQREREQEGDMFADKEQFVTSAYRAQQEALLQKRRQEEEAEQALRRQAGGLTAFSAGVLAKDRQKHEAAVEASLHAERRAASNHAQASEGQRFSELEMAKKAEAELGHKVVVNDNNEIVDHRQLLAAGLNRSNKSDAVSTHQATERQHTTGSSLSSKEREQRRAQLERQERAVAAQLKEARRQDMEERSRKEALLQQQAKRTKTDADITSAKDRYLARKKAEAEAKAAGAS
;
A
#
# COMPACT_ATOMS: atom_id res chain seq x y z
N MET A 1 15.31 -53.58 3.63
CA MET A 1 14.46 -52.59 4.33
C MET A 1 15.31 -51.86 5.37
N LEU A 2 15.88 -50.70 5.03
CA LEU A 2 16.68 -49.91 5.97
C LEU A 2 15.82 -48.77 6.53
N LYS A 3 15.58 -48.82 7.84
CA LYS A 3 14.91 -47.78 8.66
C LYS A 3 15.86 -46.59 8.82
N THR A 4 15.62 -45.49 8.12
CA THR A 4 16.28 -44.21 8.38
C THR A 4 15.54 -43.48 9.50
N GLY A 5 15.93 -43.77 10.74
CA GLY A 5 15.51 -42.98 11.91
C GLY A 5 16.30 -41.68 12.00
N LEU A 6 15.60 -40.54 12.03
CA LEU A 6 16.17 -39.23 12.33
C LEU A 6 16.55 -39.19 13.83
N ASN A 7 17.81 -39.46 14.15
CA ASN A 7 18.33 -39.38 15.51
C ASN A 7 18.51 -37.90 15.93
N ILE A 8 17.48 -37.32 16.54
CA ILE A 8 17.57 -36.02 17.21
C ILE A 8 18.19 -36.25 18.59
N ARG A 9 19.49 -35.95 18.73
CA ARG A 9 20.17 -35.93 20.03
C ARG A 9 19.65 -34.71 20.80
N LYS A 10 18.82 -34.93 21.84
CA LYS A 10 18.48 -33.89 22.82
C LYS A 10 19.77 -33.41 23.49
N LYS A 11 20.20 -32.19 23.18
CA LYS A 11 21.28 -31.52 23.90
C LYS A 11 20.72 -31.15 25.28
N GLN A 12 21.28 -31.74 26.34
CA GLN A 12 21.04 -31.32 27.71
C GLN A 12 21.55 -29.88 27.84
N SER A 13 20.67 -28.95 28.16
CA SER A 13 21.04 -27.60 28.59
C SER A 13 21.38 -27.68 30.07
N GLU A 14 22.67 -27.66 30.40
CA GLU A 14 23.14 -27.33 31.74
C GLU A 14 22.68 -25.91 32.06
N SER A 15 21.78 -25.80 33.02
CA SER A 15 21.32 -24.53 33.58
C SER A 15 22.41 -23.93 34.46
N ALA A 16 23.36 -23.22 33.86
CA ALA A 16 24.19 -22.27 34.60
C ALA A 16 23.30 -21.05 34.96
N GLN A 17 22.81 -21.04 36.19
CA GLN A 17 22.07 -19.91 36.76
C GLN A 17 23.03 -18.71 36.90
N ILE A 18 22.94 -17.76 35.98
CA ILE A 18 23.52 -16.42 36.16
C ILE A 18 22.39 -15.56 36.74
N PRO A 19 22.50 -15.02 37.97
CA PRO A 19 21.44 -14.18 38.52
C PRO A 19 21.42 -12.82 37.81
N GLN A 20 20.47 -12.63 36.89
CA GLN A 20 20.17 -11.31 36.35
C GLN A 20 19.36 -10.50 37.36
N LYS A 21 20.03 -9.60 38.09
CA LYS A 21 19.35 -8.53 38.83
C LYS A 21 18.71 -7.58 37.82
N ARG A 22 17.38 -7.55 37.78
CA ARG A 22 16.61 -6.50 37.12
C ARG A 22 16.58 -5.28 38.04
N PRO A 23 16.89 -4.05 37.60
CA PRO A 23 16.57 -2.88 38.40
C PRO A 23 15.04 -2.71 38.39
N SER A 24 14.43 -2.93 39.54
CA SER A 24 13.07 -2.48 39.84
C SER A 24 13.08 -0.94 39.82
N ALA A 25 12.13 -0.33 39.10
CA ALA A 25 11.98 1.11 38.98
C ALA A 25 11.11 1.71 40.11
N PHE A 26 10.70 0.90 41.09
CA PHE A 26 9.94 1.31 42.27
C PHE A 26 10.43 0.47 43.45
N CYS A 27 11.55 0.87 44.05
CA CYS A 27 11.93 0.42 45.39
C CYS A 27 11.36 1.42 46.38
N ASP A 28 10.19 1.08 46.92
CA ASP A 28 9.78 1.42 48.27
C ASP A 28 10.24 0.23 49.13
N ASP A 29 11.38 0.36 49.78
CA ASP A 29 11.78 -0.51 50.89
C ASP A 29 12.55 0.35 51.88
N SER A 30 11.82 0.70 52.93
CA SER A 30 12.29 1.34 54.14
C SER A 30 13.14 0.32 54.89
N ASP A 31 14.46 0.51 54.94
CA ASP A 31 15.26 -0.07 56.01
C ASP A 31 16.43 0.84 56.39
N ASP A 32 16.64 0.88 57.70
CA ASP A 32 17.43 1.81 58.50
C ASP A 32 18.92 1.41 58.43
N ASP A 33 19.79 2.31 57.95
CA ASP A 33 21.24 2.15 58.10
C ASP A 33 21.92 3.53 58.18
N GLU A 34 22.04 4.03 59.41
CA GLU A 34 22.95 5.10 59.76
C GLU A 34 24.40 4.65 59.52
N ASN A 35 25.04 5.17 58.47
CA ASN A 35 26.44 5.64 58.41
C ASN A 35 27.03 5.52 56.99
N ALA A 36 26.99 6.60 56.21
CA ALA A 36 27.83 6.78 55.02
C ALA A 36 28.19 8.28 54.82
N PRO A 37 29.43 8.60 54.42
CA PRO A 37 29.94 9.98 54.38
C PRO A 37 29.31 10.82 53.26
N ALA A 38 29.17 12.12 53.53
CA ALA A 38 28.46 13.11 52.71
C ALA A 38 28.96 13.17 51.24
N PRO A 39 28.05 13.34 50.25
CA PRO A 39 28.42 13.46 48.84
C PRO A 39 29.09 14.82 48.54
N PRO A 40 30.02 14.89 47.56
CA PRO A 40 30.69 16.13 47.22
C PRO A 40 29.71 17.15 46.63
N SER A 41 29.79 18.38 47.13
CA SER A 41 29.06 19.57 46.68
C SER A 41 29.11 19.70 45.15
N ARG A 42 27.95 19.54 44.50
CA ARG A 42 27.77 19.89 43.08
C ARG A 42 27.72 21.41 42.95
N PRO A 43 28.39 22.01 41.96
CA PRO A 43 28.25 23.44 41.72
C PRO A 43 26.80 23.78 41.37
N PRO A 44 26.31 24.98 41.73
CA PRO A 44 24.92 25.36 41.48
C PRO A 44 24.66 25.30 39.97
N ARG A 45 23.66 24.49 39.58
CA ARG A 45 23.14 24.50 38.22
C ARG A 45 22.69 25.94 37.95
N THR A 46 23.41 26.62 37.07
CA THR A 46 22.88 27.82 36.42
C THR A 46 21.57 27.41 35.78
N THR A 47 20.49 28.09 36.17
CA THR A 47 19.18 27.94 35.57
C THR A 47 19.27 28.47 34.15
N LEU A 48 19.82 27.66 33.24
CA LEU A 48 19.62 27.81 31.82
C LEU A 48 18.14 27.60 31.57
N VAL A 49 17.40 28.71 31.62
CA VAL A 49 16.02 28.80 31.17
C VAL A 49 16.02 28.17 29.77
N PRO A 50 15.35 27.03 29.57
CA PRO A 50 15.40 26.37 28.27
C PRO A 50 14.88 27.38 27.24
N GLN A 51 15.60 27.60 26.13
CA GLN A 51 15.18 28.59 25.11
C GLN A 51 13.71 28.44 24.68
N SER A 52 13.13 27.25 24.86
CA SER A 52 11.70 26.98 24.71
C SER A 52 10.77 27.87 25.56
N SER A 53 11.14 28.27 26.78
CA SER A 53 10.29 29.13 27.63
C SER A 53 10.39 30.60 27.24
N LEU A 54 11.53 31.07 26.72
CA LEU A 54 11.66 32.43 26.18
C LEU A 54 10.86 32.60 24.87
N ARG A 55 10.81 31.56 24.02
CA ARG A 55 9.97 31.57 22.81
C ARG A 55 8.47 31.57 23.12
N LYS A 56 8.05 30.96 24.23
CA LYS A 56 6.64 30.99 24.67
C LYS A 56 6.18 32.38 25.09
N ILE A 57 7.06 33.19 25.67
CA ILE A 57 6.71 34.55 26.14
C ILE A 57 6.56 35.52 24.96
N ALA A 58 7.33 35.34 23.88
CA ALA A 58 7.22 36.18 22.69
C ALA A 58 5.91 35.94 21.88
N VAL A 59 5.33 34.75 21.98
CA VAL A 59 4.06 34.37 21.30
C VAL A 59 2.82 34.79 22.10
N LEU A 60 2.97 35.21 23.37
CA LEU A 60 1.87 35.77 24.16
C LEU A 60 1.46 37.19 23.73
N ALA A 61 2.18 37.79 22.78
CA ALA A 61 1.71 38.98 22.08
C ALA A 61 0.69 38.53 21.02
N GLU A 62 -0.56 38.30 21.46
CA GLU A 62 -1.82 38.23 20.71
C GLU A 62 -1.72 38.02 19.18
N ASP A 63 -1.16 36.90 18.73
CA ASP A 63 -1.44 36.39 17.39
C ASP A 63 -2.78 35.62 17.47
N ASP A 64 -3.81 36.11 16.78
CA ASP A 64 -5.15 35.49 16.71
C ASP A 64 -5.12 34.02 16.26
N VAL A 65 -4.04 33.61 15.57
CA VAL A 65 -3.80 32.25 15.08
C VAL A 65 -3.26 31.31 16.16
N ALA A 66 -2.67 31.83 17.24
CA ALA A 66 -2.05 31.00 18.30
C ALA A 66 -3.05 30.12 19.06
N TYR A 67 -4.34 30.47 19.02
CA TYR A 67 -5.43 29.78 19.71
C TYR A 67 -6.41 29.04 18.77
N ASP A 68 -6.09 28.94 17.47
CA ASP A 68 -6.91 28.18 16.51
C ASP A 68 -6.69 26.66 16.62
N TYR A 69 -7.15 26.10 17.74
CA TYR A 69 -7.07 24.66 17.99
C TYR A 69 -7.98 23.84 17.06
N ASP A 70 -9.07 24.44 16.58
CA ASP A 70 -10.06 23.78 15.73
C ASP A 70 -9.52 23.60 14.29
N GLY A 71 -8.92 24.65 13.71
CA GLY A 71 -8.28 24.56 12.39
C GLY A 71 -7.13 23.56 12.33
N VAL A 72 -6.33 23.46 13.40
CA VAL A 72 -5.27 22.46 13.52
C VAL A 72 -5.85 21.04 13.64
N TYR A 73 -6.91 20.85 14.43
CA TYR A 73 -7.59 19.56 14.55
C TYR A 73 -8.24 19.11 13.23
N ASP A 74 -8.94 20.01 12.55
CA ASP A 74 -9.56 19.76 11.25
C ASP A 74 -8.52 19.40 10.19
N SER A 75 -7.38 20.10 10.17
CA SER A 75 -6.26 19.76 9.26
C SER A 75 -5.71 18.36 9.55
N MET A 76 -5.56 17.99 10.82
CA MET A 76 -5.16 16.63 11.22
C MET A 76 -6.20 15.59 10.79
N LYS A 77 -7.50 15.90 10.92
CA LYS A 77 -8.58 14.99 10.51
C LYS A 77 -8.68 14.82 9.01
N VAL A 78 -8.47 15.87 8.23
CA VAL A 78 -8.39 15.79 6.77
C VAL A 78 -7.23 14.87 6.36
N HIS A 79 -6.04 15.05 6.94
CA HIS A 79 -4.89 14.18 6.66
C HIS A 79 -5.11 12.73 7.13
N GLU A 80 -5.79 12.51 8.26
CA GLU A 80 -6.16 11.17 8.71
C GLU A 80 -7.10 10.48 7.71
N GLN A 81 -8.08 11.23 7.16
CA GLN A 81 -8.98 10.73 6.12
C GLN A 81 -8.26 10.45 4.80
N GLU A 82 -7.33 11.32 4.37
CA GLU A 82 -6.50 11.09 3.19
C GLU A 82 -5.60 9.84 3.36
N ALA A 83 -4.98 9.70 4.53
CA ALA A 83 -4.21 8.51 4.88
C ALA A 83 -5.08 7.24 4.95
N ALA A 84 -6.35 7.35 5.35
CA ALA A 84 -7.29 6.24 5.31
C ALA A 84 -7.68 5.88 3.86
N LYS A 85 -7.96 6.87 3.01
CA LYS A 85 -8.27 6.68 1.58
C LYS A 85 -7.12 6.03 0.83
N THR A 86 -5.88 6.47 1.05
CA THR A 86 -4.69 5.84 0.44
C THR A 86 -4.51 4.40 0.90
N LYS A 87 -4.70 4.11 2.20
CA LYS A 87 -4.72 2.73 2.71
C LYS A 87 -5.83 1.87 2.10
N GLU A 88 -7.00 2.43 1.83
CA GLU A 88 -8.09 1.70 1.16
C GLU A 88 -7.78 1.43 -0.32
N GLN A 89 -7.20 2.38 -1.03
CA GLN A 89 -6.72 2.18 -2.40
C GLN A 89 -5.65 1.09 -2.45
N ASP A 90 -4.67 1.14 -1.54
CA ASP A 90 -3.63 0.12 -1.42
C ASP A 90 -4.24 -1.26 -1.09
N LYS A 91 -5.26 -1.35 -0.22
CA LYS A 91 -6.00 -2.60 0.02
C LYS A 91 -6.71 -3.13 -1.22
N ARG A 92 -7.25 -2.26 -2.08
CA ARG A 92 -7.94 -2.67 -3.33
C ARG A 92 -6.96 -3.18 -4.38
N GLU A 93 -5.76 -2.61 -4.45
CA GLU A 93 -4.71 -3.00 -5.41
C GLU A 93 -3.86 -4.17 -4.92
N ARG A 94 -3.84 -4.42 -3.60
CA ARG A 94 -2.98 -5.42 -3.00
C ARG A 94 -3.35 -6.84 -3.42
N LYS A 95 -2.41 -7.45 -4.14
CA LYS A 95 -2.44 -8.88 -4.49
C LYS A 95 -2.43 -9.77 -3.24
N PRO A 96 -2.96 -11.01 -3.31
CA PRO A 96 -2.95 -11.94 -2.20
C PRO A 96 -1.52 -12.18 -1.69
N LYS A 97 -1.36 -12.12 -0.36
CA LYS A 97 -0.06 -12.06 0.34
C LYS A 97 0.95 -13.14 -0.04
N TYR A 98 0.48 -14.32 -0.47
CA TYR A 98 1.33 -15.51 -0.67
C TYR A 98 1.30 -16.08 -2.10
N MET A 99 0.48 -15.54 -3.00
CA MET A 99 0.31 -16.15 -4.34
C MET A 99 1.56 -15.97 -5.19
N GLN A 100 2.17 -14.79 -5.12
CA GLN A 100 3.42 -14.49 -5.82
C GLN A 100 4.57 -15.36 -5.28
N ASP A 101 4.67 -15.48 -3.95
CA ASP A 101 5.65 -16.36 -3.32
C ASP A 101 5.47 -17.82 -3.75
N LEU A 102 4.22 -18.29 -3.86
CA LEU A 102 3.94 -19.64 -4.33
C LEU A 102 4.40 -19.86 -5.79
N PHE A 103 4.17 -18.88 -6.67
CA PHE A 103 4.67 -18.93 -8.05
C PHE A 103 6.19 -18.90 -8.09
N HIS A 104 6.81 -18.01 -7.33
CA HIS A 104 8.27 -17.92 -7.24
C HIS A 104 8.88 -19.23 -6.72
N MET A 105 8.31 -19.83 -5.67
CA MET A 105 8.75 -21.13 -5.18
C MET A 105 8.56 -22.25 -6.21
N ALA A 106 7.49 -22.22 -7.00
CA ALA A 106 7.29 -23.17 -8.08
C ALA A 106 8.34 -23.00 -9.20
N GLU A 107 8.71 -21.75 -9.53
CA GLU A 107 9.77 -21.42 -10.49
C GLU A 107 11.14 -21.87 -9.99
N VAL A 108 11.46 -21.60 -8.72
CA VAL A 108 12.70 -22.07 -8.07
C VAL A 108 12.80 -23.60 -8.15
N ARG A 109 11.75 -24.33 -7.75
CA ARG A 109 11.74 -25.81 -7.86
C ARG A 109 11.91 -26.30 -9.30
N LYS A 110 11.33 -25.61 -10.29
CA LYS A 110 11.53 -25.96 -11.70
C LYS A 110 12.98 -25.75 -12.12
N ARG A 111 13.58 -24.61 -11.73
CA ARG A 111 15.00 -24.32 -11.98
C ARG A 111 15.89 -25.38 -11.31
N ASP A 112 15.66 -25.70 -10.05
CA ASP A 112 16.42 -26.70 -9.31
C ASP A 112 16.29 -28.09 -9.95
N ARG A 113 15.09 -28.46 -10.43
CA ARG A 113 14.89 -29.72 -11.14
C ARG A 113 15.70 -29.79 -12.44
N LEU A 114 15.70 -28.72 -13.24
CA LEU A 114 16.49 -28.65 -14.47
C LEU A 114 17.99 -28.73 -14.17
N GLN A 115 18.46 -28.02 -13.14
CA GLN A 115 19.85 -28.11 -12.70
C GLN A 115 20.24 -29.52 -12.24
N ALA A 116 19.35 -30.21 -11.52
CA ALA A 116 19.58 -31.58 -11.10
C ALA A 116 19.63 -32.55 -12.29
N GLU A 117 18.75 -32.36 -13.29
CA GLU A 117 18.79 -33.11 -14.56
C GLU A 117 20.10 -32.86 -15.31
N ASP A 118 20.57 -31.60 -15.37
CA ASP A 118 21.84 -31.24 -16.02
C ASP A 118 23.05 -31.87 -15.32
N VAL A 119 23.11 -31.81 -13.99
CA VAL A 119 24.18 -32.43 -13.19
C VAL A 119 24.14 -33.95 -13.35
N LYS A 120 22.95 -34.55 -13.41
CA LYS A 120 22.80 -35.99 -13.65
C LYS A 120 23.32 -36.36 -15.04
N LEU A 121 22.98 -35.60 -16.08
CA LEU A 121 23.45 -35.83 -17.45
C LEU A 121 24.96 -35.65 -17.57
N GLN A 122 25.54 -34.66 -16.89
CA GLN A 122 27.00 -34.48 -16.84
C GLN A 122 27.67 -35.69 -16.21
N ARG A 123 27.14 -36.19 -15.09
CA ARG A 123 27.65 -37.41 -14.45
C ARG A 123 27.54 -38.64 -15.34
N GLU A 124 26.44 -38.80 -16.08
CA GLU A 124 26.29 -39.89 -17.05
C GLU A 124 27.32 -39.79 -18.18
N ARG A 125 27.59 -38.57 -18.69
CA ARG A 125 28.63 -38.34 -19.70
C ARG A 125 30.05 -38.59 -19.20
N GLU A 126 30.35 -38.26 -17.95
CA GLU A 126 31.64 -38.57 -17.33
C GLU A 126 31.83 -40.09 -17.24
N GLN A 127 30.80 -40.82 -16.79
CA GLN A 127 30.82 -42.29 -16.73
C GLN A 127 30.97 -42.93 -18.12
N GLU A 128 30.27 -42.43 -19.14
CA GLU A 128 30.46 -42.88 -20.52
C GLU A 128 31.84 -42.51 -21.05
N GLY A 129 32.35 -41.33 -20.69
CA GLY A 129 33.69 -40.87 -21.04
C GLY A 129 34.79 -41.77 -20.48
N ASP A 130 34.66 -42.23 -19.25
CA ASP A 130 35.57 -43.20 -18.62
C ASP A 130 35.61 -44.52 -19.40
N MET A 131 34.46 -44.96 -19.94
CA MET A 131 34.36 -46.18 -20.77
C MET A 131 34.94 -46.02 -22.18
N PHE A 132 35.16 -44.78 -22.63
CA PHE A 132 35.72 -44.46 -23.94
C PHE A 132 36.99 -43.61 -23.86
N ALA A 133 37.71 -43.69 -22.73
CA ALA A 133 38.94 -42.94 -22.50
C ALA A 133 40.02 -43.24 -23.56
N ASP A 134 40.02 -44.45 -24.11
CA ASP A 134 40.96 -44.89 -25.15
C ASP A 134 40.65 -44.30 -26.55
N LYS A 135 39.51 -43.61 -26.72
CA LYS A 135 39.08 -43.02 -28.00
C LYS A 135 39.26 -41.51 -27.99
N GLU A 136 39.76 -40.96 -29.09
CA GLU A 136 39.95 -39.52 -29.24
C GLU A 136 38.61 -38.75 -29.21
N GLN A 137 38.51 -37.74 -28.34
CA GLN A 137 37.33 -36.86 -28.22
C GLN A 137 37.48 -35.63 -29.10
N PHE A 138 36.73 -35.57 -30.21
CA PHE A 138 36.74 -34.42 -31.11
C PHE A 138 35.66 -33.40 -30.72
N VAL A 139 36.06 -32.37 -29.97
CA VAL A 139 35.20 -31.22 -29.64
C VAL A 139 35.54 -30.04 -30.56
N THR A 140 34.54 -29.52 -31.28
CA THR A 140 34.73 -28.35 -32.14
C THR A 140 34.97 -27.08 -31.32
N SER A 141 35.75 -26.13 -31.86
CA SER A 141 36.04 -24.85 -31.21
C SER A 141 34.76 -24.07 -30.86
N ALA A 142 33.73 -24.15 -31.71
CA ALA A 142 32.43 -23.53 -31.48
C ALA A 142 31.71 -24.10 -30.23
N TYR A 143 31.82 -25.41 -29.99
CA TYR A 143 31.21 -26.03 -28.82
C TYR A 143 31.94 -25.66 -27.52
N ARG A 144 33.28 -25.57 -27.54
CA ARG A 144 34.05 -25.05 -26.40
C ARG A 144 33.66 -23.62 -26.06
N ALA A 145 33.55 -22.75 -27.07
CA ALA A 145 33.08 -21.38 -26.89
C ALA A 145 31.64 -21.31 -26.35
N GLN A 146 30.74 -22.20 -26.79
CA GLN A 146 29.38 -22.27 -26.26
C GLN A 146 29.35 -22.69 -24.78
N GLN A 147 30.16 -23.67 -24.38
CA GLN A 147 30.27 -24.09 -22.99
C GLN A 147 30.82 -22.97 -22.10
N GLU A 148 31.86 -22.26 -22.55
CA GLU A 148 32.42 -21.12 -21.82
C GLU A 148 31.38 -20.00 -21.65
N ALA A 149 30.62 -19.67 -22.70
CA ALA A 149 29.56 -18.68 -22.62
C ALA A 149 28.46 -19.06 -21.61
N LEU A 150 28.07 -20.35 -21.57
CA LEU A 150 27.10 -20.86 -20.59
C LEU A 150 27.64 -20.79 -19.16
N LEU A 151 28.91 -21.14 -18.95
CA LEU A 151 29.57 -21.05 -17.63
C LEU A 151 29.68 -19.60 -17.16
N GLN A 152 30.05 -18.68 -18.04
CA GLN A 152 30.12 -17.25 -17.71
C GLN A 152 28.74 -16.70 -17.32
N LYS A 153 27.69 -17.04 -18.09
CA LYS A 153 26.32 -16.62 -17.77
C LYS A 153 25.87 -17.17 -16.42
N ARG A 154 26.16 -18.44 -16.12
CA ARG A 154 25.86 -19.04 -14.82
C ARG A 154 26.57 -18.33 -13.67
N ARG A 155 27.86 -18.00 -13.82
CA ARG A 155 28.62 -17.26 -12.81
C ARG A 155 28.04 -15.86 -12.58
N GLN A 156 27.67 -15.15 -13.65
CA GLN A 156 27.04 -13.83 -13.54
C GLN A 156 25.69 -13.89 -12.80
N GLU A 157 24.86 -14.91 -13.09
CA GLU A 157 23.60 -15.12 -12.37
C GLU A 157 23.83 -15.42 -10.88
N GLU A 158 24.80 -16.29 -10.56
CA GLU A 158 25.15 -16.62 -9.17
C GLU A 158 25.72 -15.40 -8.41
N GLU A 159 26.56 -14.59 -9.04
CA GLU A 159 27.06 -13.33 -8.46
C GLU A 159 25.94 -12.31 -8.23
N ALA A 160 25.01 -12.17 -9.18
CA ALA A 160 23.86 -11.28 -9.04
C ALA A 160 22.93 -11.74 -7.91
N GLU A 161 22.67 -13.04 -7.79
CA GLU A 161 21.88 -13.60 -6.68
C GLU A 161 22.56 -13.39 -5.34
N GLN A 162 23.89 -13.58 -5.27
CA GLN A 162 24.67 -13.30 -4.06
C GLN A 162 24.67 -11.81 -3.70
N ALA A 163 24.78 -10.91 -4.68
CA ALA A 163 24.70 -9.48 -4.46
C ALA A 163 23.32 -9.08 -3.90
N LEU A 164 22.25 -9.61 -4.49
CA LEU A 164 20.88 -9.39 -4.01
C LEU A 164 20.70 -9.93 -2.59
N ARG A 165 21.25 -11.12 -2.29
CA ARG A 165 21.20 -11.72 -0.95
C ARG A 165 21.98 -10.90 0.08
N ARG A 166 23.12 -10.31 -0.30
CA ARG A 166 23.87 -9.37 0.56
C ARG A 166 23.10 -8.08 0.80
N GLN A 167 22.43 -7.56 -0.22
CA GLN A 167 21.62 -6.34 -0.13
C GLN A 167 20.32 -6.55 0.66
N ALA A 168 19.74 -7.76 0.61
CA ALA A 168 18.57 -8.18 1.38
C ALA A 168 18.88 -8.34 2.87
N GLY A 169 19.75 -7.48 3.43
CA GLY A 169 20.33 -7.55 4.75
C GLY A 169 19.35 -8.07 5.80
N GLY A 170 19.85 -8.94 6.67
CA GLY A 170 19.02 -9.69 7.61
C GLY A 170 18.26 -8.80 8.61
N LEU A 171 18.02 -9.33 9.81
CA LEU A 171 17.18 -8.65 10.81
C LEU A 171 17.61 -7.20 11.11
N THR A 172 18.92 -6.91 11.06
CA THR A 172 19.47 -5.57 11.27
C THR A 172 19.03 -4.56 10.20
N ALA A 173 19.01 -4.94 8.92
CA ALA A 173 18.56 -4.04 7.85
C ALA A 173 17.04 -3.89 7.85
N PHE A 174 16.30 -4.93 8.26
CA PHE A 174 14.86 -4.81 8.54
C PHE A 174 14.59 -3.76 9.63
N SER A 175 15.27 -3.85 10.77
CA SER A 175 15.12 -2.87 11.87
C SER A 175 15.53 -1.46 11.44
N ALA A 176 16.63 -1.32 10.69
CA ALA A 176 17.03 -0.03 10.11
C ALA A 176 15.95 0.53 9.18
N GLY A 177 15.33 -0.32 8.37
CA GLY A 177 14.22 0.06 7.48
C GLY A 177 12.96 0.49 8.24
N VAL A 178 12.62 -0.15 9.36
CA VAL A 178 11.50 0.28 10.22
C VAL A 178 11.77 1.65 10.82
N LEU A 179 12.96 1.86 11.38
CA LEU A 179 13.35 3.16 11.94
C LEU A 179 13.37 4.27 10.88
N ALA A 180 13.85 3.98 9.67
CA ALA A 180 13.82 4.94 8.56
C ALA A 180 12.38 5.32 8.17
N LYS A 181 11.46 4.35 8.12
CA LYS A 181 10.03 4.61 7.86
C LYS A 181 9.39 5.44 8.97
N ASP A 182 9.72 5.17 10.24
CA ASP A 182 9.19 5.94 11.35
C ASP A 182 9.74 7.37 11.35
N ARG A 183 11.01 7.57 10.97
CA ARG A 183 11.58 8.90 10.72
C ARG A 183 10.85 9.64 9.59
N GLN A 184 10.60 8.97 8.46
CA GLN A 184 9.87 9.57 7.34
C GLN A 184 8.44 9.99 7.72
N LYS A 185 7.71 9.17 8.48
CA LYS A 185 6.38 9.54 8.98
C LYS A 185 6.44 10.77 9.88
N HIS A 186 7.44 10.83 10.76
CA HIS A 186 7.61 11.97 11.65
C HIS A 186 7.96 13.24 10.86
N GLU A 187 8.88 13.15 9.91
CA GLU A 187 9.25 14.25 9.02
C GLU A 187 8.03 14.77 8.23
N ALA A 188 7.26 13.87 7.61
CA ALA A 188 6.03 14.22 6.90
C ALA A 188 4.98 14.88 7.82
N ALA A 189 4.86 14.43 9.08
CA ALA A 189 3.95 15.05 10.04
C ALA A 189 4.38 16.47 10.42
N VAL A 190 5.68 16.72 10.57
CA VAL A 190 6.23 18.06 10.83
C VAL A 190 6.07 18.97 9.61
N GLU A 191 6.32 18.46 8.41
CA GLU A 191 6.08 19.23 7.18
C GLU A 191 4.59 19.58 7.00
N ALA A 192 3.69 18.64 7.31
CA ALA A 192 2.26 18.88 7.27
C ALA A 192 1.82 19.93 8.29
N SER A 193 2.36 19.91 9.51
CA SER A 193 2.04 20.94 10.52
C SER A 193 2.53 22.31 10.11
N LEU A 194 3.76 22.42 9.57
CA LEU A 194 4.30 23.68 9.05
C LEU A 194 3.49 24.20 7.86
N HIS A 195 3.00 23.31 6.99
CA HIS A 195 2.15 23.68 5.86
C HIS A 195 0.76 24.13 6.33
N ALA A 196 0.20 23.50 7.36
CA ALA A 196 -1.06 23.92 7.99
C ALA A 196 -0.92 25.30 8.64
N GLU A 197 0.16 25.55 9.38
CA GLU A 197 0.49 26.87 9.95
C GLU A 197 0.62 27.95 8.85
N ARG A 198 1.33 27.64 7.76
CA ARG A 198 1.47 28.56 6.62
C ARG A 198 0.12 28.86 5.94
N ARG A 199 -0.75 27.85 5.82
CA ARG A 199 -2.09 28.00 5.25
C ARG A 199 -3.01 28.81 6.17
N ALA A 200 -2.93 28.58 7.48
CA ALA A 200 -3.65 29.35 8.49
C ALA A 200 -3.21 30.83 8.46
N ALA A 201 -1.90 31.10 8.40
CA ALA A 201 -1.36 32.45 8.26
C ALA A 201 -1.83 33.15 6.97
N SER A 202 -1.89 32.44 5.83
CA SER A 202 -2.42 33.01 4.59
C SER A 202 -3.94 33.25 4.63
N ASN A 203 -4.71 32.37 5.27
CA ASN A 203 -6.16 32.53 5.42
C ASN A 203 -6.48 33.69 6.35
N HIS A 204 -5.70 33.88 7.42
CA HIS A 204 -5.86 35.00 8.34
C HIS A 204 -5.54 36.35 7.67
N ALA A 205 -4.50 36.40 6.82
CA ALA A 205 -4.20 37.59 6.01
C ALA A 205 -5.29 37.93 4.97
N GLN A 206 -6.04 36.93 4.47
CA GLN A 206 -7.16 37.15 3.55
C GLN A 206 -8.46 37.50 4.28
N ALA A 207 -8.69 36.98 5.48
CA ALA A 207 -9.86 37.28 6.30
C ALA A 207 -9.86 38.72 6.83
N SER A 208 -8.67 39.28 7.12
CA SER A 208 -8.53 40.68 7.55
C SER A 208 -8.81 41.70 6.43
N GLU A 209 -8.59 41.33 5.16
CA GLU A 209 -8.95 42.18 4.01
C GLU A 209 -10.40 41.99 3.54
N GLY A 210 -10.98 40.80 3.72
CA GLY A 210 -12.34 40.45 3.25
C GLY A 210 -13.51 40.90 4.14
N GLN A 211 -13.25 41.43 5.34
CA GLN A 211 -14.29 41.83 6.31
C GLN A 211 -14.43 43.34 6.53
N ARG A 212 -14.01 44.16 5.57
CA ARG A 212 -14.39 45.58 5.53
C ARG A 212 -15.51 45.85 4.52
N PHE A 213 -16.60 45.09 4.59
CA PHE A 213 -17.87 45.66 4.14
C PHE A 213 -18.12 46.83 5.09
N SER A 214 -18.10 48.06 4.58
CA SER A 214 -18.33 49.23 5.43
C SER A 214 -19.62 49.00 6.21
N GLU A 215 -19.65 49.34 7.50
CA GLU A 215 -20.84 49.16 8.34
C GLU A 215 -22.09 49.80 7.70
N LEU A 216 -21.90 50.78 6.82
CA LEU A 216 -22.93 51.37 5.97
C LEU A 216 -23.57 50.41 4.97
N GLU A 217 -22.79 49.53 4.33
CA GLU A 217 -23.33 48.50 3.43
C GLU A 217 -24.07 47.43 4.22
N MET A 218 -23.58 47.10 5.41
CA MET A 218 -24.23 46.17 6.32
C MET A 218 -25.57 46.74 6.84
N ALA A 219 -25.59 48.02 7.22
CA ALA A 219 -26.79 48.73 7.64
C ALA A 219 -27.82 48.81 6.50
N LYS A 220 -27.42 49.19 5.28
CA LYS A 220 -28.32 49.25 4.11
C LYS A 220 -28.88 47.89 3.74
N LYS A 221 -28.06 46.85 3.81
CA LYS A 221 -28.49 45.47 3.54
C LYS A 221 -29.48 44.99 4.60
N ALA A 222 -29.20 45.27 5.88
CA ALA A 222 -30.10 44.94 6.97
C ALA A 222 -31.43 45.72 6.86
N GLU A 223 -31.41 47.00 6.52
CA GLU A 223 -32.63 47.79 6.27
C GLU A 223 -33.45 47.22 5.10
N ALA A 224 -32.78 46.78 4.03
CA ALA A 224 -33.45 46.18 2.86
C ALA A 224 -34.03 44.78 3.15
N GLU A 225 -33.34 43.97 3.94
CA GLU A 225 -33.75 42.59 4.23
C GLU A 225 -34.74 42.49 5.40
N LEU A 226 -34.60 43.33 6.43
CA LEU A 226 -35.39 43.27 7.67
C LEU A 226 -36.44 44.37 7.81
N GLY A 227 -36.32 45.46 7.04
CA GLY A 227 -37.26 46.59 7.08
C GLY A 227 -37.20 47.41 8.37
N HIS A 228 -36.22 47.18 9.25
CA HIS A 228 -35.98 47.97 10.45
C HIS A 228 -34.94 49.04 10.16
N LYS A 229 -35.22 50.29 10.52
CA LYS A 229 -34.27 51.40 10.36
C LYS A 229 -33.11 51.23 11.32
N VAL A 230 -31.90 51.11 10.80
CA VAL A 230 -30.67 50.96 11.58
C VAL A 230 -30.11 52.35 11.87
N VAL A 231 -30.01 52.73 13.13
CA VAL A 231 -29.45 54.04 13.52
C VAL A 231 -27.93 54.00 13.44
N VAL A 232 -27.35 54.94 12.68
CA VAL A 232 -25.91 55.10 12.49
C VAL A 232 -25.50 56.47 13.08
N ASN A 233 -24.38 56.50 13.82
CA ASN A 233 -23.80 57.72 14.39
C ASN A 233 -23.09 58.58 13.33
N ASP A 234 -22.75 59.82 13.68
CA ASP A 234 -22.02 60.76 12.80
C ASP A 234 -20.63 60.25 12.36
N ASN A 235 -20.09 59.24 13.05
CA ASN A 235 -18.86 58.54 12.69
C ASN A 235 -19.09 57.32 11.77
N ASN A 236 -20.29 57.17 11.21
CA ASN A 236 -20.69 56.05 10.36
C ASN A 236 -20.70 54.66 11.03
N GLU A 237 -20.69 54.63 12.37
CA GLU A 237 -20.75 53.42 13.18
C GLU A 237 -22.20 53.09 13.58
N ILE A 238 -22.56 51.79 13.59
CA ILE A 238 -23.91 51.35 13.96
C ILE A 238 -24.08 51.42 15.48
N VAL A 239 -25.05 52.22 15.92
CA VAL A 239 -25.27 52.48 17.36
C VAL A 239 -25.78 51.24 18.09
N ASP A 240 -26.66 50.47 17.43
CA ASP A 240 -27.34 49.33 18.02
C ASP A 240 -27.30 48.11 17.10
N HIS A 241 -26.31 47.24 17.32
CA HIS A 241 -26.10 46.01 16.54
C HIS A 241 -27.27 45.00 16.64
N ARG A 242 -28.17 45.16 17.62
CA ARG A 242 -29.39 44.35 17.72
C ARG A 242 -30.38 44.61 16.59
N GLN A 243 -30.35 45.81 16.01
CA GLN A 243 -31.23 46.20 14.90
C GLN A 243 -30.85 45.48 13.60
N LEU A 244 -29.63 44.94 13.51
CA LEU A 244 -29.17 44.09 12.41
C LEU A 244 -29.66 42.64 12.52
N LEU A 245 -30.19 42.24 13.68
CA LEU A 245 -30.64 40.87 13.92
C LEU A 245 -32.11 40.72 13.52
N ALA A 246 -32.42 39.61 12.83
CA ALA A 246 -33.79 39.25 12.53
C ALA A 246 -34.62 39.08 13.80
N ALA A 247 -35.78 39.73 13.83
CA ALA A 247 -36.82 39.51 14.83
C ALA A 247 -37.44 38.12 14.64
N GLY A 248 -36.62 37.10 14.90
CA GLY A 248 -36.97 35.69 14.92
C GLY A 248 -36.97 35.22 16.36
N LEU A 249 -38.15 35.15 16.95
CA LEU A 249 -38.42 34.33 18.13
C LEU A 249 -37.77 32.95 17.91
N ASN A 250 -36.71 32.62 18.65
CA ASN A 250 -36.13 31.27 18.73
C ASN A 250 -37.11 30.31 19.40
N ARG A 251 -38.28 30.09 18.79
CA ARG A 251 -39.06 28.88 19.00
C ARG A 251 -38.31 27.79 18.27
N SER A 252 -37.45 27.09 19.00
CA SER A 252 -37.02 25.78 18.59
C SER A 252 -38.29 24.97 18.29
N ASN A 253 -38.45 24.60 17.02
CA ASN A 253 -39.41 23.58 16.66
C ASN A 253 -39.04 22.37 17.50
N LYS A 254 -39.98 21.97 18.37
CA LYS A 254 -39.97 20.74 19.15
C LYS A 254 -39.60 19.61 18.18
N SER A 255 -38.36 19.13 18.23
CA SER A 255 -37.99 17.93 17.52
C SER A 255 -38.62 16.75 18.25
N ASP A 256 -39.43 16.02 17.51
CA ASP A 256 -39.98 14.75 17.94
C ASP A 256 -38.84 13.80 18.37
N ALA A 257 -39.07 13.20 19.53
CA ALA A 257 -38.48 11.97 20.04
C ALA A 257 -37.30 11.37 19.24
N VAL A 258 -36.08 11.77 19.60
CA VAL A 258 -34.93 10.87 19.44
C VAL A 258 -34.93 9.95 20.65
N SER A 259 -35.43 8.73 20.40
CA SER A 259 -35.28 7.59 21.28
C SER A 259 -33.81 7.40 21.65
N THR A 260 -33.50 7.56 22.93
CA THR A 260 -32.28 7.02 23.55
C THR A 260 -32.30 5.52 23.41
N HIS A 261 -31.69 4.98 22.35
CA HIS A 261 -31.28 3.59 22.34
C HIS A 261 -30.12 3.43 23.31
N GLN A 262 -30.45 3.01 24.53
CA GLN A 262 -29.50 2.39 25.43
C GLN A 262 -28.85 1.22 24.69
N ALA A 263 -27.54 1.32 24.48
CA ALA A 263 -26.71 0.22 24.06
C ALA A 263 -26.66 -0.81 25.19
N THR A 264 -27.58 -1.77 25.19
CA THR A 264 -27.38 -3.01 25.91
C THR A 264 -26.46 -3.90 25.09
N GLU A 265 -25.23 -4.07 25.58
CA GLU A 265 -24.33 -5.14 25.15
C GLU A 265 -25.06 -6.49 25.28
N ARG A 266 -25.49 -7.04 24.13
CA ARG A 266 -25.98 -8.41 24.06
C ARG A 266 -24.81 -9.33 23.76
N GLN A 267 -24.38 -10.01 24.81
CA GLN A 267 -23.47 -11.14 24.76
C GLN A 267 -23.98 -12.18 23.75
N HIS A 268 -23.08 -12.65 22.90
CA HIS A 268 -23.31 -13.76 21.99
C HIS A 268 -23.66 -15.02 22.79
N THR A 269 -24.93 -15.43 22.73
CA THR A 269 -25.33 -16.80 23.08
C THR A 269 -25.40 -17.63 21.81
N THR A 270 -24.58 -18.68 21.80
CA THR A 270 -24.56 -19.72 20.79
C THR A 270 -25.81 -20.60 20.93
N GLY A 271 -26.44 -20.95 19.81
CA GLY A 271 -27.40 -22.05 19.74
C GLY A 271 -28.83 -21.65 19.38
N SER A 272 -29.07 -21.22 18.13
CA SER A 272 -30.40 -21.32 17.56
C SER A 272 -30.73 -22.80 17.32
N SER A 273 -31.59 -23.36 18.17
CA SER A 273 -32.17 -24.69 18.03
C SER A 273 -33.19 -24.69 16.89
N LEU A 274 -32.73 -24.58 15.65
CA LEU A 274 -33.55 -24.85 14.46
C LEU A 274 -33.89 -26.34 14.43
N SER A 275 -35.15 -26.64 14.14
CA SER A 275 -35.65 -28.02 14.03
C SER A 275 -34.86 -28.80 12.97
N SER A 276 -34.66 -30.10 13.18
CA SER A 276 -33.89 -30.96 12.26
C SER A 276 -34.36 -30.84 10.80
N LYS A 277 -35.68 -30.70 10.60
CA LYS A 277 -36.30 -30.51 9.28
C LYS A 277 -35.93 -29.18 8.62
N GLU A 278 -35.83 -28.10 9.39
CA GLU A 278 -35.46 -26.77 8.85
C GLU A 278 -33.98 -26.72 8.46
N ARG A 279 -33.11 -27.40 9.21
CA ARG A 279 -31.69 -27.56 8.87
C ARG A 279 -31.52 -28.35 7.58
N GLU A 280 -32.31 -29.40 7.38
CA GLU A 280 -32.29 -30.22 6.18
C GLU A 280 -32.82 -29.45 4.95
N GLN A 281 -33.90 -28.69 5.11
CA GLN A 281 -34.41 -27.82 4.05
C GLN A 281 -33.42 -26.72 3.66
N ARG A 282 -32.75 -26.10 4.62
CA ARG A 282 -31.72 -25.08 4.35
C ARG A 282 -30.49 -25.68 3.66
N ARG A 283 -30.06 -26.89 4.06
CA ARG A 283 -28.99 -27.63 3.37
C ARG A 283 -29.38 -27.96 1.92
N ALA A 284 -30.60 -28.43 1.68
CA ALA A 284 -31.08 -28.72 0.34
C ALA A 284 -31.21 -27.45 -0.54
N GLN A 285 -31.54 -26.29 0.04
CA GLN A 285 -31.52 -25.01 -0.67
C GLN A 285 -30.11 -24.57 -1.03
N LEU A 286 -29.16 -24.70 -0.10
CA LEU A 286 -27.75 -24.39 -0.34
C LEU A 286 -27.15 -25.31 -1.39
N GLU A 287 -27.42 -26.61 -1.34
CA GLU A 287 -26.94 -27.58 -2.32
C GLU A 287 -27.45 -27.26 -3.74
N ARG A 288 -28.70 -26.82 -3.88
CA ARG A 288 -29.23 -26.36 -5.19
C ARG A 288 -28.52 -25.11 -5.70
N GLN A 289 -28.24 -24.15 -4.81
CA GLN A 289 -27.50 -22.93 -5.17
C GLN A 289 -26.04 -23.28 -5.54
N GLU A 290 -25.39 -24.13 -4.76
CA GLU A 290 -24.03 -24.61 -5.02
C GLU A 290 -23.94 -25.38 -6.34
N ARG A 291 -24.93 -26.23 -6.65
CA ARG A 291 -24.98 -26.97 -7.92
C ARG A 291 -25.17 -26.04 -9.12
N ALA A 292 -25.98 -24.99 -8.98
CA ALA A 292 -26.16 -23.99 -10.03
C ALA A 292 -24.86 -23.21 -10.30
N VAL A 293 -24.18 -22.76 -9.24
CA VAL A 293 -22.89 -22.07 -9.33
C VAL A 293 -21.80 -23.00 -9.88
N ALA A 294 -21.76 -24.26 -9.45
CA ALA A 294 -20.82 -25.25 -9.94
C ALA A 294 -21.03 -25.57 -11.43
N ALA A 295 -22.28 -25.62 -11.89
CA ALA A 295 -22.60 -25.78 -13.31
C ALA A 295 -22.12 -24.57 -14.13
N GLN A 296 -22.39 -23.34 -13.68
CA GLN A 296 -21.90 -22.12 -14.32
C GLN A 296 -20.36 -22.08 -14.39
N LEU A 297 -19.67 -22.46 -13.31
CA LEU A 297 -18.21 -22.52 -13.30
C LEU A 297 -17.66 -23.61 -14.23
N LYS A 298 -18.35 -24.75 -14.35
CA LYS A 298 -17.97 -25.83 -15.27
C LYS A 298 -18.18 -25.40 -16.72
N GLU A 299 -19.25 -24.67 -17.03
CA GLU A 299 -19.52 -24.13 -18.36
C GLU A 299 -18.50 -23.05 -18.74
N ALA A 300 -18.18 -22.13 -17.83
CA ALA A 300 -17.14 -21.13 -18.05
C ALA A 300 -15.77 -21.79 -18.34
N ARG A 301 -15.39 -22.81 -17.56
CA ARG A 301 -14.16 -23.59 -17.83
C ARG A 301 -14.20 -24.29 -19.18
N ARG A 302 -15.35 -24.81 -19.60
CA ARG A 302 -15.49 -25.45 -20.92
C ARG A 302 -15.31 -24.41 -22.04
N GLN A 303 -15.93 -23.25 -21.91
CA GLN A 303 -15.78 -22.15 -22.86
C GLN A 303 -14.32 -21.67 -22.95
N ASP A 304 -13.65 -21.48 -21.81
CA ASP A 304 -12.23 -21.10 -21.79
C ASP A 304 -11.33 -22.12 -22.52
N MET A 305 -11.58 -23.41 -22.32
CA MET A 305 -10.84 -24.48 -22.99
C MET A 305 -11.14 -24.51 -24.49
N GLU A 306 -12.40 -24.35 -24.88
CA GLU A 306 -12.79 -24.24 -26.30
C GLU A 306 -12.15 -23.02 -26.96
N GLU A 307 -12.15 -21.85 -26.31
CA GLU A 307 -11.48 -20.65 -26.81
C GLU A 307 -9.98 -20.82 -26.96
N ARG A 308 -9.32 -21.46 -25.97
CA ARG A 308 -7.89 -21.77 -26.05
C ARG A 308 -7.60 -22.71 -27.21
N SER A 309 -8.39 -23.77 -27.36
CA SER A 309 -8.23 -24.71 -28.49
C SER A 309 -8.47 -24.02 -29.84
N ARG A 310 -9.42 -23.10 -29.94
CA ARG A 310 -9.67 -22.29 -31.15
C ARG A 310 -8.49 -21.36 -31.44
N LYS A 311 -7.95 -20.68 -30.43
CA LYS A 311 -6.76 -19.83 -30.55
C LYS A 311 -5.55 -20.64 -30.98
N GLU A 312 -5.31 -21.80 -30.38
CA GLU A 312 -4.25 -22.72 -30.76
C GLU A 312 -4.41 -23.23 -32.20
N ALA A 313 -5.63 -23.59 -32.61
CA ALA A 313 -5.91 -24.00 -33.98
C ALA A 313 -5.66 -22.86 -34.99
N LEU A 314 -6.03 -21.62 -34.65
CA LEU A 314 -5.74 -20.44 -35.48
C LEU A 314 -4.24 -20.19 -35.58
N LEU A 315 -3.49 -20.28 -34.47
CA LEU A 315 -2.03 -20.15 -34.48
C LEU A 315 -1.38 -21.27 -35.31
N GLN A 316 -1.88 -22.50 -35.21
CA GLN A 316 -1.41 -23.61 -36.06
C GLN A 316 -1.73 -23.36 -37.54
N GLN A 317 -2.91 -22.82 -37.87
CA GLN A 317 -3.24 -22.44 -39.24
C GLN A 317 -2.34 -21.33 -39.75
N GLN A 318 -2.04 -20.31 -38.93
CA GLN A 318 -1.09 -19.25 -39.27
C GLN A 318 0.32 -19.82 -39.48
N ALA A 319 0.78 -20.72 -38.61
CA ALA A 319 2.09 -21.37 -38.74
C ALA A 319 2.18 -22.28 -39.98
N LYS A 320 1.08 -22.91 -40.40
CA LYS A 320 1.00 -23.73 -41.63
C LYS A 320 0.91 -22.90 -42.91
N ARG A 321 0.65 -21.59 -42.84
CA ARG A 321 0.63 -20.73 -44.03
C ARG A 321 2.06 -20.50 -44.50
N THR A 322 2.35 -20.97 -45.71
CA THR A 322 3.64 -20.78 -46.39
C THR A 322 3.83 -19.38 -46.96
N LYS A 323 2.75 -18.59 -47.06
CA LYS A 323 2.75 -17.22 -47.58
C LYS A 323 2.63 -16.25 -46.43
N THR A 324 3.54 -15.29 -46.37
CA THR A 324 3.48 -14.22 -45.36
C THR A 324 2.42 -13.19 -45.73
N ASP A 325 1.91 -12.44 -44.75
CA ASP A 325 0.93 -11.39 -45.04
C ASP A 325 1.50 -10.30 -45.97
N ALA A 326 2.83 -10.08 -45.94
CA ALA A 326 3.54 -9.19 -46.85
C ALA A 326 3.52 -9.69 -48.32
N ASP A 327 3.55 -10.99 -48.54
CA ASP A 327 3.43 -11.57 -49.89
C ASP A 327 2.02 -11.39 -50.44
N ILE A 328 1.01 -11.50 -49.57
CA ILE A 328 -0.40 -11.33 -49.94
C ILE A 328 -0.70 -9.86 -50.26
N THR A 329 -0.17 -8.91 -49.48
CA THR A 329 -0.33 -7.46 -49.77
C THR A 329 0.42 -7.07 -51.04
N SER A 330 1.66 -7.50 -51.19
CA SER A 330 2.45 -7.27 -52.42
C SER A 330 1.75 -7.81 -53.68
N ALA A 331 1.14 -9.00 -53.60
CA ALA A 331 0.37 -9.55 -54.72
C ALA A 331 -0.91 -8.74 -55.01
N LYS A 332 -1.61 -8.26 -53.98
CA LYS A 332 -2.78 -7.38 -54.14
C LYS A 332 -2.40 -6.04 -54.74
N ASP A 333 -1.30 -5.44 -54.31
CA ASP A 333 -0.83 -4.14 -54.80
C ASP A 333 -0.41 -4.24 -56.27
N ARG A 334 0.30 -5.31 -56.66
CA ARG A 334 0.61 -5.60 -58.07
C ARG A 334 -0.65 -5.79 -58.91
N TYR A 335 -1.66 -6.47 -58.38
CA TYR A 335 -2.94 -6.67 -59.07
C TYR A 335 -3.70 -5.33 -59.24
N LEU A 336 -3.74 -4.50 -58.21
CA LEU A 336 -4.36 -3.17 -58.27
C LEU A 336 -3.62 -2.24 -59.23
N ALA A 337 -2.28 -2.26 -59.22
CA ALA A 337 -1.45 -1.49 -60.15
C ALA A 337 -1.70 -1.92 -61.61
N ARG A 338 -1.75 -3.23 -61.88
CA ARG A 338 -2.08 -3.75 -63.20
C ARG A 338 -3.49 -3.36 -63.64
N LYS A 339 -4.48 -3.45 -62.73
CA LYS A 339 -5.86 -3.04 -63.03
C LYS A 339 -5.98 -1.54 -63.32
N LYS A 340 -5.23 -0.70 -62.59
CA LYS A 340 -5.15 0.75 -62.85
C LYS A 340 -4.52 1.03 -64.21
N ALA A 341 -3.38 0.40 -64.52
CA ALA A 341 -2.71 0.54 -65.81
C ALA A 341 -3.58 0.05 -66.98
N GLU A 342 -4.33 -1.04 -66.81
CA GLU A 342 -5.30 -1.51 -67.82
C GLU A 342 -6.46 -0.52 -68.00
N ALA A 343 -6.92 0.15 -66.94
CA ALA A 343 -7.95 1.18 -67.03
C ALA A 343 -7.42 2.46 -67.72
N GLU A 344 -6.19 2.88 -67.42
CA GLU A 344 -5.53 4.02 -68.05
C GLU A 344 -5.22 3.73 -69.53
N ALA A 345 -4.77 2.52 -69.88
CA ALA A 345 -4.57 2.11 -71.27
C ALA A 345 -5.89 2.05 -72.07
N LYS A 346 -6.99 1.61 -71.44
CA LYS A 346 -8.33 1.66 -72.06
C LYS A 346 -8.82 3.10 -72.24
N ALA A 347 -8.51 3.99 -71.31
CA ALA A 347 -8.84 5.41 -71.44
C ALA A 347 -8.00 6.10 -72.54
N ALA A 348 -6.71 5.75 -72.65
CA ALA A 348 -5.81 6.30 -73.66
C ALA A 348 -6.06 5.74 -75.07
N GLY A 349 -6.55 4.51 -75.20
CA GLY A 349 -6.95 3.92 -76.49
C GLY A 349 -8.37 4.30 -76.96
N ALA A 350 -9.12 5.06 -76.17
CA ALA A 350 -10.45 5.58 -76.50
C ALA A 350 -10.46 7.10 -76.79
N SER A 351 -9.29 7.74 -76.75
CA SER A 351 -9.02 9.07 -77.31
C SER A 351 -8.31 8.94 -78.64
#